data_AF-A0A9D4HVX3-F1
#
_entry.id   AF-A0A9D4HVX3-F1
#
_cell.length_a   1.000
_cell.length_b   1.000
_cell.length_c   1.000
_cell.angle_alpha   90.00
_cell.angle_beta   90.00
_cell.angle_gamma   90.00
#
_symmetry.space_group_name_H-M   'P 1'
#
loop_
_entity.id
_entity.type
_entity.pdbx_description
1 polymer ?
#
loop_
_entity_poly.entity_id
_entity_poly.type
_entity_poly.pdbx_seq_one_letter_code
_entity_poly.pdbx_strand_id
1 'polypeptide(L)' 'MPTAHERRCCQSTNIVDGKAEAEGVPWITLHEGFQVNCLNIHVLETSFYEFIHDYGPREEQVHE' A
#
# COMPACT_ATOMS: atom_id res chain seq x y z
N MET A 1 3.94 -1.98 22.61
CA MET A 1 2.48 -2.16 22.66
C MET A 1 1.85 -1.13 21.73
N PRO A 2 0.84 -1.49 20.93
CA PRO A 2 0.21 -0.55 20.01
C PRO A 2 -0.45 0.61 20.77
N THR A 3 -0.28 1.80 20.23
CA THR A 3 -0.87 3.04 20.78
C THR A 3 -2.37 3.07 20.54
N ALA A 4 -3.09 3.99 21.19
CA ALA A 4 -4.51 4.23 20.89
C ALA A 4 -4.75 4.57 19.41
N HIS A 5 -3.77 5.20 18.75
CA HIS A 5 -3.84 5.54 17.34
C HIS A 5 -3.80 4.32 16.41
N GLU A 6 -3.12 3.25 16.81
CA GLU A 6 -2.93 2.03 16.00
C GLU A 6 -4.04 0.99 16.24
N ARG A 7 -4.88 1.17 17.28
CA ARG A 7 -6.04 0.31 17.56
C ARG A 7 -7.23 0.63 16.63
N ARG A 8 -7.07 0.37 15.34
CA ARG A 8 -8.10 0.60 14.31
C ARG A 8 -8.51 -0.71 13.64
N CYS A 9 -9.81 -0.83 13.34
CA CYS A 9 -10.34 -1.94 12.55
C CYS A 9 -10.42 -1.53 11.08
N CYS A 10 -10.16 -2.47 10.16
CA CYS A 10 -10.36 -2.23 8.72
C CYS A 10 -11.81 -1.85 8.37
N GLN A 11 -12.80 -2.32 9.16
CA GLN A 11 -14.22 -1.99 9.02
C GLN A 11 -14.60 -0.62 9.62
N SER A 12 -13.69 0.01 10.40
CA SER A 12 -13.93 1.36 10.95
C SER A 12 -13.51 2.49 10.00
N THR A 13 -13.18 2.16 8.74
CA THR A 13 -12.68 3.11 7.74
C THR A 13 -13.53 3.01 6.47
N ASN A 14 -14.36 4.03 6.21
CA ASN A 14 -15.35 4.01 5.12
C ASN A 14 -14.82 3.58 3.73
N ILE A 15 -13.57 3.93 3.40
CA ILE A 15 -12.96 3.61 2.11
C ILE A 15 -12.62 2.11 1.99
N VAL A 16 -12.17 1.52 3.10
CA VAL A 16 -11.73 0.13 3.16
C VAL A 16 -12.95 -0.79 3.26
N ASP A 17 -13.93 -0.39 4.05
CA ASP A 17 -15.17 -1.13 4.28
C ASP A 17 -15.96 -1.30 2.97
N GLY A 18 -16.16 -0.20 2.23
CA GLY A 18 -16.88 -0.26 0.95
C GLY A 18 -16.20 -1.15 -0.11
N LYS A 19 -14.86 -1.25 -0.11
CA LYS A 19 -14.15 -2.18 -1.00
C LYS A 19 -14.32 -3.64 -0.59
N ALA A 20 -14.24 -3.92 0.71
CA ALA A 20 -14.43 -5.28 1.22
C ALA A 20 -15.87 -5.77 0.98
N GLU A 21 -16.87 -4.92 1.22
CA GLU A 21 -18.28 -5.22 0.94
C GLU A 21 -18.56 -5.49 -0.54
N ALA A 22 -18.01 -4.67 -1.44
CA ALA A 22 -18.21 -4.82 -2.89
C ALA A 22 -17.70 -6.16 -3.44
N GLU A 23 -16.62 -6.69 -2.86
CA GLU A 23 -16.02 -7.97 -3.24
C GLU A 23 -16.54 -9.15 -2.38
N GLY A 24 -17.45 -8.87 -1.44
CA GLY A 24 -18.06 -9.88 -0.57
C GLY A 24 -17.09 -10.53 0.41
N VAL A 25 -15.97 -9.86 0.75
CA VAL A 25 -14.95 -10.38 1.67
C VAL A 25 -15.11 -9.78 3.06
N PRO A 26 -14.92 -10.57 4.14
CA PRO A 26 -15.13 -10.09 5.51
C PRO A 26 -14.03 -9.13 6.00
N TRP A 27 -12.83 -9.18 5.39
CA TRP A 27 -11.67 -8.37 5.76
C TRP A 27 -10.92 -7.95 4.51
N ILE A 28 -10.36 -6.72 4.52
CA ILE A 28 -9.60 -6.21 3.37
C ILE A 28 -8.36 -7.06 3.04
N THR A 29 -7.78 -7.77 4.00
CA THR A 29 -6.64 -8.67 3.75
C THR A 29 -7.01 -9.87 2.86
N LEU A 30 -8.29 -10.16 2.70
CA LEU A 30 -8.81 -11.19 1.78
C LEU A 30 -9.21 -10.62 0.41
N HIS A 31 -9.27 -9.31 0.25
CA HIS A 31 -9.53 -8.65 -1.03
C HIS A 31 -8.37 -8.95 -1.99
N GLU A 32 -8.67 -9.37 -3.22
CA GLU A 32 -7.64 -9.83 -4.18
C GLU A 32 -6.63 -8.71 -4.47
N GLY A 33 -7.15 -7.52 -4.79
CA GLY A 33 -6.33 -6.32 -4.96
C GLY A 33 -5.43 -5.98 -3.76
N PHE A 34 -5.84 -6.24 -2.52
CA PHE A 34 -4.98 -6.00 -1.36
C PHE A 34 -3.85 -7.03 -1.29
N GLN A 35 -4.14 -8.31 -1.55
CA GLN A 35 -3.12 -9.36 -1.58
C GLN A 35 -2.08 -9.09 -2.67
N VAL A 36 -2.54 -8.77 -3.87
CA VAL A 36 -1.67 -8.56 -5.03
C VAL A 36 -0.85 -7.28 -4.89
N ASN A 37 -1.43 -6.18 -4.41
CA ASN A 37 -0.73 -4.89 -4.41
C ASN A 37 -0.02 -4.56 -3.09
N CYS A 38 -0.54 -5.00 -1.94
CA CYS A 38 -0.04 -4.58 -0.64
C CYS A 38 0.74 -5.67 0.10
N LEU A 39 0.57 -6.95 -0.26
CA LEU A 39 1.25 -8.07 0.39
C LEU A 39 2.26 -8.80 -0.51
N ASN A 40 2.22 -8.58 -1.83
CA ASN A 40 3.17 -9.18 -2.75
C ASN A 40 4.49 -8.39 -2.76
N ILE A 41 5.56 -8.99 -2.24
CA ILE A 41 6.86 -8.34 -2.13
C ILE A 41 7.42 -7.88 -3.48
N HIS A 42 7.21 -8.65 -4.55
CA HIS A 42 7.73 -8.30 -5.87
C HIS A 42 7.01 -7.07 -6.44
N VAL A 43 5.70 -6.96 -6.23
CA VAL A 43 4.93 -5.76 -6.63
C VAL A 43 5.41 -4.54 -5.87
N LEU A 44 5.66 -4.68 -4.56
CA LEU A 44 6.18 -3.58 -3.73
C LEU A 44 7.59 -3.16 -4.16
N GLU A 45 8.48 -4.12 -4.44
CA GLU A 45 9.84 -3.86 -4.93
C GLU A 45 9.83 -3.14 -6.28
N THR A 46 9.03 -3.62 -7.25
CA THR A 46 8.90 -2.97 -8.55
C THR A 46 8.36 -1.55 -8.41
N SER A 47 7.29 -1.37 -7.63
CA SER A 47 6.71 -0.04 -7.38
C SER A 47 7.72 0.92 -6.74
N PHE A 48 8.59 0.41 -5.87
CA PHE A 48 9.66 1.18 -5.25
C PHE A 48 10.73 1.62 -6.26
N TYR A 49 11.16 0.72 -7.15
CA TYR A 49 12.13 1.06 -8.20
C TYR A 49 11.57 2.06 -9.21
N GLU A 50 10.31 1.90 -9.62
CA GLU A 50 9.61 2.88 -10.46
C GLU A 50 9.56 4.25 -9.78
N PHE A 51 9.21 4.29 -8.49
CA PHE A 51 9.21 5.53 -7.72
C PHE A 51 10.59 6.20 -7.67
N ILE A 52 11.66 5.44 -7.42
CA ILE A 52 13.03 5.98 -7.42
C ILE A 52 13.43 6.47 -8.81
N HIS A 53 13.08 5.75 -9.87
CA HIS A 53 13.41 6.16 -11.23
C HIS A 53 12.77 7.51 -11.57
N ASP A 54 11.50 7.69 -11.23
CA ASP A 54 10.74 8.88 -11.63
C ASP A 54 10.93 10.07 -10.69
N TYR A 55 11.05 9.81 -9.39
CA TYR A 55 11.05 10.82 -8.32
C TYR A 55 12.26 10.76 -7.40
N GLY A 56 13.13 9.77 -7.56
CA GLY A 56 14.37 9.68 -6.78
C GLY A 56 15.29 10.87 -7.04
N PRO A 57 16.23 11.13 -6.11
CA PRO A 57 17.20 12.19 -6.28
C PRO A 57 17.96 11.96 -7.59
N ARG A 58 17.79 12.87 -8.54
CA ARG A 58 18.63 12.92 -9.73
C ARG A 58 20.00 13.34 -9.25
N GLU A 59 21.02 12.55 -9.52
CA GLU A 59 22.40 13.01 -9.34
C GLU A 59 22.53 14.28 -10.18
N GLU A 60 22.59 15.45 -9.53
CA GLU A 60 22.97 16.67 -10.20
C GLU A 60 24.33 16.40 -10.82
N GLN A 61 24.37 16.35 -12.15
CA GLN A 61 25.62 16.24 -12.87
C GLN A 61 26.50 17.39 -12.41
N VAL A 62 27.51 17.09 -11.59
CA VAL A 62 28.60 18.02 -11.32
C VAL A 62 29.27 18.24 -12.67
N HIS A 63 28.88 19.31 -13.34
CA HIS A 63 29.60 19.81 -14.51
C HIS A 63 30.99 20.21 -14.02
N GLU A 64 32.00 19.48 -14.48
CA GLU A 64 33.42 19.82 -14.38
C GLU A 64 33.75 21.04 -15.26
#